data_AF-A0AA38LXX9-F1
#
_entry.id   AF-A0AA38LXX9-F1
#
_cell.length_a   1.000
_cell.length_b   1.000
_cell.length_c   1.000
_cell.angle_alpha   90.00
_cell.angle_beta   90.00
_cell.angle_gamma   90.00
#
_symmetry.space_group_name_H-M   'P 1'
#
loop_
_entity.id
_entity.type
_entity.pdbx_description
1 polymer ?
#
loop_
_entity_poly.entity_id
_entity_poly.type
_entity_poly.pdbx_seq_one_letter_code
_entity_poly.pdbx_strand_id
1 'polypeptide(L)' 'KYYCDYCDIYLTHDSMSARKAHNTGRNHISNVRDYFASLGHDTAQSIIDQIVMSHENG' A
#
# COMPACT_ATOMS: atom_id res chain seq x y z
N LYS A 1 15.58 2.53 -17.11
CA LYS A 1 15.66 2.69 -15.64
C LYS A 1 14.22 2.78 -15.15
N TYR A 2 13.79 1.85 -14.32
CA TYR A 2 12.40 1.80 -13.84
C TYR A 2 12.30 2.56 -12.53
N TYR A 3 11.31 3.46 -12.45
CA TYR A 3 10.95 4.19 -11.24
C TYR A 3 9.62 3.65 -10.73
N CYS A 4 9.50 3.48 -9.41
CA CYS A 4 8.26 3.09 -8.78
C CYS A 4 7.70 4.26 -7.99
N ASP A 5 6.56 4.80 -8.43
CA ASP A 5 5.89 5.95 -7.79
C ASP A 5 5.45 5.63 -6.35
N TYR A 6 5.03 4.40 -6.06
CA TYR A 6 4.62 3.99 -4.71
C TYR A 6 5.79 3.87 -3.73
N CYS A 7 7.01 3.65 -4.23
CA CYS A 7 8.18 3.45 -3.39
C CYS A 7 9.16 4.63 -3.43
N ASP A 8 8.93 5.61 -4.30
CA ASP A 8 9.83 6.74 -4.59
C ASP A 8 11.30 6.31 -4.78
N ILE A 9 11.51 5.23 -5.54
CA ILE A 9 12.85 4.71 -5.83
C ILE A 9 13.04 4.39 -7.30
N TYR A 10 14.28 4.55 -7.75
CA TYR A 10 14.75 3.97 -9.00
C TYR A 10 15.31 2.56 -8.75
N LEU A 11 14.86 1.60 -9.54
CA LEU A 11 15.45 0.27 -9.53
C LEU A 11 16.85 0.34 -10.16
N THR A 12 17.81 -0.30 -9.50
CA THR A 12 19.20 -0.44 -9.95
C THR A 12 19.30 -1.18 -11.28
N HIS A 13 18.43 -2.16 -11.50
CA HIS A 13 18.34 -2.93 -12.73
C HIS A 13 16.92 -2.90 -13.29
N ASP A 14 16.78 -2.45 -14.54
CA ASP A 14 15.51 -2.43 -15.28
C ASP A 14 15.27 -3.74 -16.04
N SER A 15 15.47 -4.86 -15.36
CA SER A 15 15.17 -6.18 -15.92
C SER A 15 13.76 -6.61 -15.52
N MET A 16 13.14 -7.46 -16.34
CA MET A 16 11.79 -7.98 -16.06
C MET A 16 11.75 -8.73 -14.71
N SER A 17 12.80 -9.49 -14.39
CA SER A 17 12.94 -10.20 -13.12
C SER A 17 13.06 -9.25 -11.93
N ALA A 18 13.83 -8.17 -12.05
CA ALA A 18 13.99 -7.16 -10.99
C ALA A 18 12.67 -6.43 -10.72
N ARG A 19 11.92 -6.04 -11.77
CA ARG A 19 10.59 -5.44 -11.61
C ARG A 19 9.60 -6.41 -10.96
N LYS A 20 9.60 -7.68 -11.38
CA LYS A 20 8.73 -8.70 -10.77
C LYS A 20 9.03 -8.86 -9.28
N ALA A 21 10.30 -9.01 -8.91
CA ALA A 21 10.71 -9.14 -7.52
C ALA A 21 10.35 -7.91 -6.68
N HIS A 22 10.53 -6.71 -7.24
CA HIS A 22 10.12 -5.46 -6.60
C HIS A 22 8.60 -5.39 -6.36
N ASN A 23 7.79 -5.65 -7.40
CA ASN A 23 6.33 -5.57 -7.32
C ASN A 23 5.73 -6.59 -6.35
N THR A 24 6.36 -7.76 -6.19
CA THR A 24 5.96 -8.78 -5.20
C THR A 24 6.61 -8.56 -3.83
N GLY A 25 7.43 -7.53 -3.67
CA GLY A 25 8.16 -7.24 -2.44
C GLY A 25 7.25 -6.69 -1.34
N ARG A 26 7.51 -7.07 -0.09
CA ARG A 26 6.71 -6.63 1.08
C ARG A 26 6.60 -5.11 1.19
N ASN A 27 7.69 -4.38 1.00
CA ASN A 27 7.68 -2.91 1.06
C ASN A 27 6.79 -2.31 -0.03
N HIS A 28 6.90 -2.79 -1.28
CA HIS A 28 6.06 -2.30 -2.36
C HIS A 28 4.58 -2.53 -2.07
N ILE A 29 4.20 -3.73 -1.63
CA ILE A 29 2.82 -4.07 -1.30
C ILE A 29 2.30 -3.22 -0.14
N SER A 30 3.11 -2.97 0.90
CA SER A 30 2.74 -2.07 2.02
C SER A 30 2.51 -0.66 1.51
N ASN A 31 3.45 -0.08 0.78
CA ASN A 31 3.33 1.28 0.30
C ASN A 31 2.15 1.47 -0.65
N VAL A 32 1.87 0.50 -1.52
CA VAL A 32 0.68 0.49 -2.39
C VAL A 32 -0.59 0.48 -1.53
N ARG A 33 -0.64 -0.38 -0.51
CA ARG A 33 -1.79 -0.45 0.41
C ARG A 33 -1.96 0.85 1.18
N ASP A 34 -0.89 1.44 1.70
CA ASP A 34 -0.90 2.69 2.47
C ASP A 34 -1.30 3.87 1.58
N TYR A 35 -0.84 3.91 0.34
CA TYR A 35 -1.24 4.89 -0.66
C TYR A 35 -2.75 4.84 -0.91
N PHE A 36 -3.31 3.66 -1.19
CA PHE A 36 -4.75 3.52 -1.39
C PHE A 36 -5.58 3.69 -0.12
N ALA A 37 -5.05 3.33 1.04
CA ALA A 37 -5.67 3.63 2.33
C ALA A 37 -5.77 5.14 2.54
N SER A 38 -4.66 5.86 2.33
CA SER A 38 -4.60 7.33 2.48
C SER A 38 -5.49 8.08 1.48
N LEU A 39 -5.74 7.51 0.30
CA LEU A 39 -6.59 8.10 -0.74
C LEU A 39 -8.09 8.15 -0.37
N GLY A 40 -8.54 7.35 0.60
CA GLY A 40 -9.94 7.27 1.05
C GLY A 40 -10.15 7.33 2.56
N HIS A 41 -9.11 7.68 3.32
CA HIS A 41 -9.05 7.45 4.77
C HIS A 41 -10.01 8.31 5.60
N ASP A 42 -10.52 9.44 5.12
CA ASP A 42 -11.48 10.20 5.95
C ASP A 42 -12.81 9.46 6.11
N THR A 43 -13.32 8.83 5.04
CA THR A 43 -14.65 8.20 5.07
C THR A 43 -14.57 6.69 5.31
N ALA A 44 -13.61 6.00 4.70
CA ALA A 44 -13.51 4.55 4.81
C ALA A 44 -13.02 4.09 6.20
N GLN A 45 -12.04 4.81 6.76
CA GLN A 45 -11.53 4.50 8.10
C GLN A 45 -12.58 4.82 9.17
N SER A 46 -13.33 5.93 9.04
CA SER A 46 -14.43 6.27 9.95
C SER A 46 -15.51 5.18 10.02
N ILE A 47 -15.84 4.52 8.90
CA ILE A 47 -16.85 3.45 8.87
C ILE A 47 -16.29 2.18 9.54
N ILE A 48 -15.02 1.85 9.30
CA ILE A 48 -14.35 0.69 9.92
C ILE A 48 -14.28 0.88 11.44
N ASP A 49 -13.86 2.06 11.90
CA ASP A 49 -13.73 2.36 13.34
C ASP A 49 -15.11 2.28 14.04
N GLN A 50 -16.18 2.76 13.39
CA GLN A 50 -17.54 2.71 13.91
C GLN A 50 -18.09 1.26 14.05
N ILE A 51 -17.74 0.39 13.09
CA ILE A 51 -18.09 -1.04 13.15
C ILE A 51 -17.30 -1.73 14.27
N VAL A 52 -15.99 -1.49 14.39
CA VAL A 52 -15.14 -2.11 15.42
C VAL A 52 -15.62 -1.71 16.83
N MET A 53 -15.88 -0.43 17.08
CA MET A 53 -16.43 0.05 18.37
C MET A 53 -17.78 -0.60 18.73
N SER A 54 -18.58 -0.96 17.73
CA SER A 54 -19.88 -1.60 17.95
C SER A 54 -19.77 -3.09 18.30
N HIS A 55 -18.67 -3.75 17.95
CA HIS A 55 -18.45 -5.18 18.22
C HIS A 55 -17.58 -5.44 19.46
N GLU A 56 -16.84 -4.43 19.96
CA GLU A 56 -16.02 -4.55 21.18
C GLU A 56 -16.79 -4.23 22.48
N ASN A 57 -17.97 -3.60 22.39
CA ASN A 57 -18.86 -3.32 23.52
C ASN A 57 -20.01 -4.33 23.67
N GLY A 58 -19.95 -5.47 22.97
CA GLY A 58 -20.93 -6.56 23.01
C GLY A 58 -20.41 -7.82 23.69
#